data_AF-A0A2G6EQ47-F1
#
_entry.id   AF-A0A2G6EQ47-F1
#
_cell.length_a   1.000
_cell.length_b   1.000
_cell.length_c   1.000
_cell.angle_alpha   90.00
_cell.angle_beta   90.00
_cell.angle_gamma   90.00
#
_symmetry.space_group_name_H-M   'P 1'
#
loop_
_entity.id
_entity.type
_entity.pdbx_description
1 polymer ?
#
loop_
_entity_poly.entity_id
_entity_poly.type
_entity_poly.pdbx_seq_one_letter_code
_entity_poly.pdbx_strand_id
1 'polypeptide(L)'
;MKKLTLCGVVAVFLFGCDSDPVESLAGSGSAYTKCEITDSGALLAKDRARDVRQCWDNFSVKDQNEALQHCHHLASAYIASQYVVGHSFKIQVSTDATCH
;
A
#
# COMPACT_ATOMS: atom_id res chain seq x y z
N MET A 1 -51.55 -18.34 -4.75
CA MET A 1 -50.64 -18.90 -3.73
C MET A 1 -49.23 -18.47 -4.05
N LYS A 2 -48.60 -17.71 -3.14
CA LYS A 2 -47.16 -17.47 -2.85
C LYS A 2 -46.16 -18.05 -3.89
N LYS A 3 -45.17 -17.30 -4.40
CA LYS A 3 -43.89 -16.97 -3.72
C LYS A 3 -43.15 -15.90 -4.56
N LEU A 4 -42.94 -14.69 -4.05
CA LEU A 4 -41.74 -14.19 -3.34
C LEU A 4 -40.52 -13.92 -4.24
N THR A 5 -40.40 -12.63 -4.54
CA THR A 5 -39.25 -11.84 -4.97
C THR A 5 -37.94 -12.26 -4.28
N LEU A 6 -36.87 -12.45 -5.05
CA LEU A 6 -35.51 -12.52 -4.50
C LEU A 6 -34.70 -11.36 -5.08
N CYS A 7 -34.66 -10.26 -4.32
CA CYS A 7 -33.74 -9.15 -4.51
C CYS A 7 -32.30 -9.64 -4.27
N GLY A 8 -31.53 -9.84 -5.33
CA GLY A 8 -30.08 -10.00 -5.25
C GLY A 8 -29.43 -8.63 -5.12
N VAL A 9 -29.18 -8.19 -3.89
CA VAL A 9 -28.35 -7.00 -3.61
C VAL A 9 -26.90 -7.35 -3.93
N VAL A 10 -26.43 -6.91 -5.09
CA VAL A 10 -25.00 -6.93 -5.45
C VAL A 10 -24.34 -5.76 -4.73
N ALA A 11 -23.70 -6.04 -3.60
CA ALA A 11 -22.85 -5.07 -2.91
C ALA A 11 -21.54 -4.92 -3.69
N VAL A 12 -21.47 -3.87 -4.51
CA VAL A 12 -20.23 -3.43 -5.15
C VAL A 12 -19.39 -2.73 -4.08
N PHE A 13 -18.38 -3.43 -3.55
CA PHE A 13 -17.33 -2.79 -2.77
C PHE A 13 -16.47 -1.95 -3.71
N LEU A 14 -16.79 -0.65 -3.79
CA LEU A 14 -15.90 0.35 -4.36
C LEU A 14 -14.73 0.52 -3.40
N PHE A 15 -13.63 -0.19 -3.65
CA PHE A 15 -12.33 0.19 -3.11
C PHE A 15 -11.92 1.48 -3.82
N GLY A 16 -12.31 2.62 -3.25
CA GLY A 16 -11.73 3.91 -3.60
C GLY A 16 -10.24 3.83 -3.33
N CYS A 17 -9.45 3.83 -4.40
CA CYS A 17 -8.01 3.99 -4.33
C CYS A 17 -7.75 5.47 -4.01
N ASP A 18 -7.86 5.81 -2.73
CA ASP A 18 -7.54 7.13 -2.20
C ASP A 18 -6.03 7.34 -2.36
N SER A 19 -5.68 7.95 -3.49
CA SER A 19 -4.30 8.24 -3.87
C SER A 19 -4.03 9.67 -3.42
N ASP A 20 -3.71 9.84 -2.14
CA ASP A 20 -3.17 11.09 -1.63
C ASP A 20 -1.92 11.48 -2.44
N PRO A 21 -1.74 12.76 -2.83
CA PRO A 21 -0.56 13.21 -3.57
C PRO A 21 0.66 13.14 -2.66
N VAL A 22 1.57 12.19 -2.92
CA VAL A 22 2.86 12.10 -2.24
C VAL A 22 3.72 13.30 -2.63
N GLU A 23 4.12 14.10 -1.62
CA GLU A 23 4.95 15.28 -1.80
C GLU A 23 6.26 14.92 -2.52
N SER A 24 6.48 15.62 -3.63
CA SER A 24 7.56 15.40 -4.57
C SER A 24 8.89 15.93 -4.04
N LEU A 25 9.77 15.03 -3.61
CA LEU A 25 11.20 15.31 -3.42
C LEU A 25 12.02 14.46 -4.40
N ALA A 26 11.82 14.68 -5.71
CA ALA A 26 12.64 14.09 -6.77
C ALA A 26 13.63 15.13 -7.31
N GLY A 27 14.74 15.31 -6.60
CA GLY A 27 15.85 16.15 -7.04
C GLY A 27 17.05 15.31 -7.45
N SER A 28 17.26 15.15 -8.77
CA SER A 28 18.53 14.79 -9.43
C SER A 28 19.05 13.34 -9.31
N GLY A 29 18.75 12.52 -10.34
CA GLY A 29 19.68 11.50 -10.89
C GLY A 29 19.86 10.17 -10.15
N SER A 30 19.50 10.08 -8.88
CA SER A 30 19.62 8.84 -8.08
C SER A 30 18.41 7.93 -8.28
N ALA A 31 18.64 6.62 -8.35
CA ALA A 31 17.56 5.64 -8.40
C ALA A 31 16.89 5.51 -7.03
N TYR A 32 15.56 5.37 -7.01
CA TYR A 32 14.81 4.91 -5.85
C TYR A 32 15.15 3.46 -5.58
N THR A 33 15.52 3.18 -4.34
CA THR A 33 16.00 1.87 -3.89
C THR A 33 15.28 1.37 -2.65
N LYS A 34 14.43 2.18 -2.02
CA LYS A 34 13.74 1.82 -0.78
C LYS A 34 12.25 2.12 -0.84
N CYS A 35 11.44 1.19 -0.36
CA CYS A 35 10.02 1.28 -0.11
C CYS A 35 9.76 1.07 1.38
N GLU A 36 8.91 1.89 1.99
CA GLU A 36 8.44 1.64 3.36
C GLU A 36 6.98 2.04 3.53
N ILE A 37 6.29 1.38 4.48
CA ILE A 37 4.95 1.80 4.92
C ILE A 37 5.12 2.88 5.98
N THR A 38 4.53 4.06 5.76
CA THR A 38 4.62 5.19 6.68
C THR A 38 3.39 5.34 7.58
N ASP A 39 2.25 4.80 7.14
CA ASP A 39 1.01 4.79 7.91
C ASP A 39 0.20 3.51 7.61
N SER A 40 -0.51 3.00 8.62
CA SER A 40 -1.35 1.81 8.51
C SER A 40 -2.71 2.04 9.16
N GLY A 41 -3.76 1.74 8.41
CA GLY A 41 -5.15 1.74 8.83
C GLY A 41 -5.58 0.49 9.60
N ALA A 42 -4.66 -0.36 10.05
CA ALA A 42 -5.01 -1.55 10.82
C ALA A 42 -5.72 -1.18 12.14
N LEU A 43 -6.74 -1.95 12.52
CA LEU A 43 -7.53 -1.68 13.72
C LEU A 43 -6.72 -1.84 15.01
N LEU A 44 -5.83 -2.84 15.05
CA LEU A 44 -5.02 -3.13 16.22
C LEU A 44 -3.72 -2.32 16.19
N ALA A 45 -3.37 -1.69 17.31
CA ALA A 45 -2.13 -0.91 17.43
C ALA A 45 -0.87 -1.76 17.16
N LYS A 46 -0.89 -3.04 17.56
CA LYS A 46 0.21 -3.98 17.29
C LYS A 46 0.41 -4.25 15.80
N ASP A 47 -0.69 -4.25 15.03
CA ASP A 47 -0.67 -4.49 13.59
C ASP A 47 -0.17 -3.24 12.88
N ARG A 48 -0.68 -2.06 13.24
CA ARG A 48 -0.14 -0.78 12.76
C ARG A 48 1.36 -0.68 12.97
N ALA A 49 1.82 -0.97 14.18
CA ALA A 49 3.25 -0.94 14.51
C ALA A 49 4.06 -1.99 13.73
N ARG A 50 3.47 -3.13 13.34
CA ARG A 50 4.13 -4.14 12.52
C ARG A 50 4.21 -3.72 11.05
N ASP A 51 3.15 -3.10 10.55
CA ASP A 51 3.06 -2.64 9.17
C ASP A 51 4.04 -1.51 8.89
N VAL A 52 4.10 -0.49 9.76
CA VAL A 52 5.04 0.64 9.59
C VAL A 52 6.52 0.27 9.77
N ARG A 53 6.80 -0.97 10.20
CA ARG A 53 8.16 -1.53 10.21
C ARG A 53 8.51 -2.27 8.92
N GLN A 54 7.58 -2.41 7.98
CA GLN A 54 7.87 -3.04 6.71
C GLN A 54 8.68 -2.08 5.83
N CYS A 55 9.78 -2.62 5.33
CA CYS A 55 10.70 -1.93 4.46
C CYS A 55 11.29 -2.93 3.46
N TRP A 56 11.44 -2.49 2.22
CA TRP A 56 12.02 -3.26 1.12
C TRP A 56 13.07 -2.41 0.42
N ASP A 57 14.27 -2.94 0.24
CA ASP A 57 15.43 -2.21 -0.32
C ASP A 57 16.08 -2.92 -1.52
N ASN A 58 15.44 -3.98 -2.03
CA ASN A 58 15.99 -4.86 -3.06
C ASN A 58 15.51 -4.52 -4.49
N PHE A 59 15.42 -3.23 -4.82
CA PHE A 59 15.05 -2.76 -6.15
C PHE A 59 15.83 -1.49 -6.53
N SER A 60 15.81 -1.12 -7.81
CA SER A 60 16.42 0.13 -8.28
C SER A 60 15.67 0.66 -9.47
N VAL A 61 14.99 1.80 -9.30
CA VAL A 61 14.13 2.39 -10.32
C VAL A 61 14.38 3.90 -10.38
N LYS A 62 14.61 4.46 -11.57
CA LYS A 62 14.86 5.90 -11.73
C LYS A 62 13.59 6.73 -11.79
N ASP A 63 12.53 6.16 -12.34
CA ASP A 63 11.25 6.83 -12.45
C ASP A 63 10.49 6.74 -11.12
N GLN A 64 10.03 7.88 -10.61
CA GLN A 64 9.35 7.94 -9.32
C GLN A 64 8.00 7.20 -9.36
N ASN A 65 7.26 7.31 -10.46
CA ASN A 65 5.94 6.69 -10.56
C ASN A 65 6.09 5.16 -10.66
N GLU A 66 7.05 4.66 -11.42
CA GLU A 66 7.40 3.24 -11.46
C GLU A 66 7.84 2.74 -10.06
N ALA A 67 8.66 3.50 -9.34
CA ALA A 67 9.06 3.15 -7.97
C ALA A 67 7.86 3.11 -7.02
N LEU A 68 6.94 4.08 -7.08
CA LEU A 68 5.72 4.11 -6.28
C LEU A 68 4.81 2.92 -6.60
N GLN A 69 4.62 2.61 -7.87
CA GLN A 69 3.83 1.44 -8.29
C GLN A 69 4.45 0.13 -7.78
N HIS A 70 5.78 0.01 -7.85
CA HIS A 70 6.51 -1.13 -7.31
C HIS A 70 6.31 -1.26 -5.79
N CYS A 71 6.48 -0.16 -5.04
CA CYS A 71 6.25 -0.14 -3.61
C CYS A 71 4.80 -0.47 -3.23
N HIS A 72 3.83 0.05 -3.98
CA HIS A 72 2.42 -0.29 -3.77
C HIS A 72 2.19 -1.78 -3.95
N HIS A 73 2.77 -2.38 -4.99
CA HIS A 73 2.65 -3.83 -5.22
C HIS A 73 3.22 -4.64 -4.06
N LEU A 74 4.42 -4.30 -3.57
CA LEU A 74 5.06 -4.96 -2.44
C LEU A 74 4.23 -4.82 -1.15
N ALA A 75 3.81 -3.60 -0.82
CA ALA A 75 3.01 -3.33 0.37
C ALA A 75 1.64 -4.04 0.30
N SER A 76 0.94 -3.99 -0.84
CA SER A 76 -0.31 -4.71 -1.04
C SER A 76 -0.14 -6.23 -0.90
N ALA A 77 0.93 -6.80 -1.45
CA ALA A 77 1.22 -8.22 -1.32
C ALA A 77 1.49 -8.61 0.14
N TYR A 78 2.24 -7.80 0.87
CA TYR A 78 2.45 -7.99 2.31
C TYR A 78 1.12 -7.95 3.08
N ILE A 79 0.29 -6.90 2.90
CA ILE A 79 -1.00 -6.79 3.58
C ILE A 79 -1.89 -7.99 3.28
N ALA A 80 -1.99 -8.39 2.01
CA ALA A 80 -2.77 -9.57 1.61
C ALA A 80 -2.23 -10.88 2.23
N SER A 81 -0.93 -10.98 2.51
CA SER A 81 -0.33 -12.16 3.16
C SER A 81 -0.58 -12.21 4.67
N GLN A 82 -0.72 -11.05 5.32
CA GLN A 82 -0.84 -10.96 6.78
C GLN A 82 -2.28 -10.96 7.28
N TYR A 83 -3.22 -10.46 6.47
CA TYR A 83 -4.57 -10.15 6.91
C TYR A 83 -5.62 -10.77 5.98
N VAL A 84 -6.67 -11.33 6.58
CA VAL A 84 -7.85 -11.84 5.83
C VAL A 84 -8.69 -10.70 5.26
N VAL A 85 -8.77 -9.60 6.02
CA VAL A 85 -9.44 -8.36 5.60
C VAL A 85 -8.34 -7.30 5.47
N GLY A 86 -8.15 -6.78 4.26
CA GLY A 86 -7.18 -5.72 4.01
C GLY A 86 -7.59 -4.39 4.67
N HIS A 87 -6.62 -3.50 4.79
CA HIS A 87 -6.79 -2.13 5.29
C HIS A 87 -5.98 -1.15 4.45
N SER A 88 -6.26 0.14 4.59
CA SER A 88 -5.51 1.20 3.92
C SER A 88 -4.11 1.36 4.52
N PHE A 89 -3.17 1.85 3.72
CA PHE A 89 -1.82 2.15 4.14
C PHE A 89 -1.25 3.27 3.28
N LYS A 90 -0.22 3.97 3.79
CA LYS A 90 0.57 4.94 3.03
C LYS A 90 1.98 4.41 2.85
N ILE A 91 2.57 4.72 1.70
CA ILE A 91 3.94 4.31 1.37
C ILE A 91 4.81 5.51 1.09
N GLN A 92 6.12 5.30 1.18
CA GLN A 92 7.14 6.24 0.75
C GLN A 92 8.22 5.52 -0.06
N VAL A 93 8.69 6.19 -1.11
CA VAL A 93 9.90 5.82 -1.86
C VAL A 93 11.08 6.66 -1.41
N SER A 94 12.27 6.08 -1.36
CA SER A 94 13.51 6.80 -1.07
C SER A 94 14.66 6.28 -1.94
N THR A 95 15.67 7.13 -2.14
CA THR A 95 16.93 6.80 -2.81
C THR A 95 18.01 6.30 -1.85
N ASP A 96 17.71 6.25 -0.55
CA ASP A 96 18.58 5.63 0.46
C ASP A 96 18.49 4.09 0.36
N ALA A 97 19.57 3.38 0.65
CA ALA A 97 19.73 1.96 0.34
C ALA A 97 19.52 1.04 1.55
N THR A 98 19.02 1.55 2.68
CA THR A 98 18.97 0.75 3.92
C THR A 98 17.64 0.85 4.66
N CYS A 99 17.04 -0.32 4.88
CA CYS A 99 16.06 -0.57 5.93
C CYS A 99 16.79 -0.76 7.27
N HIS A 100 16.32 -0.12 8.36
CA HIS A 100 16.93 -0.18 9.70
C HIS A 100 16.15 -1.11 10.65
#